data_AF-A0A6A4I6U3-F1
#
_entry.id   AF-A0A6A4I6U3-F1
#
_cell.length_a   1.000
_cell.length_b   1.000
_cell.length_c   1.000
_cell.angle_alpha   90.00
_cell.angle_beta   90.00
_cell.angle_gamma   90.00
#
_symmetry.space_group_name_H-M   'P 1'
#
loop_
_entity.id
_entity.type
_entity.pdbx_description
1 polymer ?
#
loop_
_entity_poly.entity_id
_entity_poly.type
_entity_poly.pdbx_seq_one_letter_code
_entity_poly.pdbx_strand_id
1 'polypeptide(L)' 'LGIAKDVPFRFGEVTAILQVHIVDSPTYNVLLGHPFEVLTQARTQSFLSGDQHITITDPNTEKIVTIPT' A
#
# COMPACT_ATOMS: atom_id res chain seq x y z
N LEU A 1 -18.86 5.75 7.60
CA LEU A 1 -18.60 4.45 6.95
C LEU A 1 -18.99 4.53 5.49
N GLY A 2 -18.12 4.12 4.57
CA GLY A 2 -18.33 4.25 3.12
C GLY A 2 -17.04 4.17 2.32
N ILE A 3 -17.08 4.54 1.03
CA ILE A 3 -15.91 4.52 0.14
C ILE A 3 -15.43 5.96 -0.12
N ALA A 4 -14.16 6.23 0.17
CA ALA A 4 -13.45 7.41 -0.30
C ALA A 4 -12.83 7.09 -1.66
N LYS A 5 -13.16 7.92 -2.67
CA LYS A 5 -12.73 7.70 -4.05
C LYS A 5 -11.47 8.51 -4.36
N ASP A 6 -10.61 7.90 -5.17
CA ASP A 6 -9.43 8.52 -5.80
C ASP A 6 -8.50 9.24 -4.80
N VAL A 7 -8.27 8.58 -3.66
CA VAL A 7 -7.45 9.14 -2.59
C VAL A 7 -5.97 8.91 -2.91
N PRO A 8 -5.11 9.95 -2.96
CA PRO A 8 -3.69 9.78 -3.16
C PRO A 8 -3.00 9.27 -1.88
N PHE A 9 -2.34 8.13 -1.99
CA PHE A 9 -1.47 7.55 -0.97
C PHE A 9 -0.02 7.66 -1.40
N ARG A 10 0.81 8.30 -0.58
CA ARG A 10 2.23 8.50 -0.87
C ARG A 10 3.09 7.51 -0.10
N PHE A 11 3.87 6.74 -0.84
CA PHE A 11 4.80 5.72 -0.40
C PHE A 11 6.20 6.15 -0.85
N GLY A 12 6.91 6.92 -0.03
CA GLY A 12 8.15 7.58 -0.46
C GLY A 12 7.91 8.44 -1.71
N GLU A 13 8.58 8.10 -2.81
CA GLU A 13 8.48 8.79 -4.11
C GLU A 13 7.37 8.26 -5.03
N VAL A 14 6.67 7.17 -4.63
CA VAL A 14 5.55 6.58 -5.38
C VAL A 14 4.24 7.10 -4.81
N THR A 15 3.33 7.53 -5.67
CA THR A 15 1.95 7.89 -5.26
C THR A 15 0.95 6.98 -5.96
N ALA A 16 0.13 6.28 -5.19
CA ALA A 16 -0.95 5.44 -5.69
C ALA A 16 -2.31 6.10 -5.44
N ILE A 17 -3.18 6.12 -6.46
CA ILE A 17 -4.55 6.63 -6.33
C ILE A 17 -5.46 5.44 -5.97
N LEU A 18 -6.02 5.45 -4.76
CA LEU A 18 -6.73 4.30 -4.20
C LEU A 18 -8.19 4.61 -3.88
N GLN A 19 -9.03 3.60 -4.06
CA GLN A 19 -10.38 3.55 -3.51
C GLN A 19 -10.29 2.95 -2.11
N VAL A 20 -10.69 3.69 -1.08
CA VAL A 20 -10.49 3.31 0.33
C VAL A 20 -11.83 3.10 1.01
N HIS A 21 -12.00 1.93 1.63
CA HIS A 21 -13.16 1.67 2.48
C HIS A 21 -12.87 2.21 3.89
N ILE A 22 -13.67 3.18 4.34
CA ILE A 22 -13.60 3.72 5.69
C ILE A 22 -14.42 2.85 6.63
N VAL A 23 -13.74 2.21 7.57
CA VAL A 23 -14.31 1.36 8.64
C VAL A 23 -14.21 2.11 9.98
N ASP A 24 -15.18 1.88 10.88
CA ASP A 24 -15.27 2.52 12.18
C ASP A 24 -14.60 1.63 13.22
N SER A 25 -13.77 2.25 14.07
CA SER A 25 -13.01 1.60 15.14
C SER A 25 -12.23 0.32 14.73
N PRO A 26 -11.48 0.32 13.60
CA PRO A 26 -10.64 -0.82 13.24
C PRO A 26 -9.45 -0.97 14.20
N THR A 27 -8.94 -2.20 14.35
CA THR A 27 -7.72 -2.49 15.12
C THR A 27 -6.43 -2.14 14.37
N TYR A 28 -6.54 -1.53 13.20
CA TYR A 28 -5.44 -1.17 12.30
C TYR A 28 -5.71 0.22 11.69
N ASN A 29 -4.65 0.92 11.27
CA ASN A 29 -4.82 2.23 10.63
C ASN A 29 -5.21 2.11 9.15
N VAL A 30 -4.56 1.22 8.40
CA VAL A 30 -4.80 0.99 6.98
C VAL A 30 -4.58 -0.49 6.69
N LEU A 31 -5.47 -1.08 5.89
CA LEU A 31 -5.28 -2.42 5.33
C LEU A 31 -5.16 -2.29 3.82
N LEU A 32 -4.01 -2.69 3.28
CA LEU A 32 -3.76 -2.71 1.84
C LEU A 32 -4.16 -4.08 1.29
N GLY A 33 -5.20 -4.10 0.45
CA GLY A 33 -5.69 -5.33 -0.16
C GLY A 33 -5.09 -5.60 -1.53
N HIS A 34 -5.52 -6.70 -2.14
CA HIS A 34 -5.06 -7.14 -3.45
C HIS A 34 -5.15 -6.08 -4.59
N PRO A 35 -6.17 -5.21 -4.67
CA PRO A 35 -6.20 -4.15 -5.68
C PRO A 35 -4.98 -3.20 -5.61
N PHE A 36 -4.52 -2.89 -4.41
CA PHE A 36 -3.30 -2.11 -4.21
C PHE A 36 -2.06 -2.89 -4.66
N GLU A 37 -1.97 -4.18 -4.31
CA GLU A 37 -0.85 -5.04 -4.70
C GLU A 37 -0.70 -5.13 -6.22
N VAL A 38 -1.81 -5.34 -6.94
CA VAL A 38 -1.81 -5.42 -8.41
C VAL A 38 -1.45 -4.07 -9.02
N LEU A 39 -2.06 -2.97 -8.55
CA LEU A 39 -1.85 -1.63 -9.09
C LEU A 39 -0.38 -1.20 -8.99
N THR A 40 0.30 -1.61 -7.92
CA THR A 40 1.66 -1.16 -7.62
C THR A 40 2.72 -2.25 -7.75
N GLN A 41 2.35 -3.40 -8.31
CA GLN A 41 3.19 -4.60 -8.38
C GLN A 41 3.89 -4.92 -7.05
N ALA A 42 3.16 -4.75 -5.95
CA ALA A 42 3.74 -4.83 -4.61
C ALA A 42 4.26 -6.23 -4.31
N ARG A 43 5.39 -6.30 -3.61
CA ARG A 43 6.01 -7.54 -3.13
C ARG A 43 6.31 -7.43 -1.65
N THR A 44 5.76 -8.34 -0.88
CA THR A 44 6.01 -8.43 0.55
C THR A 44 7.11 -9.44 0.84
N GLN A 45 8.07 -9.06 1.68
CA GLN A 45 9.14 -9.92 2.16
C GLN A 45 9.14 -9.94 3.68
N SER A 46 8.91 -11.10 4.25
CA SER A 46 9.04 -11.34 5.69
C SER A 46 10.44 -11.86 6.00
N PHE A 47 10.99 -11.42 7.12
CA PHE A 47 12.32 -11.79 7.59
C PHE A 47 12.22 -12.65 8.86
N LEU A 48 13.26 -13.46 9.13
CA LEU A 48 13.31 -14.29 10.34
C LEU A 48 13.37 -13.46 11.63
N SER A 49 13.77 -12.18 11.56
CA SER A 49 13.69 -11.24 12.69
C SER A 49 12.25 -10.94 13.11
N GLY A 50 11.26 -11.29 12.29
CA GLY A 50 9.87 -10.86 12.43
C GLY A 50 9.54 -9.58 11.68
N ASP A 51 10.56 -8.88 11.16
CA ASP A 51 10.36 -7.70 10.33
C ASP A 51 9.70 -8.10 9.01
N GLN A 52 8.95 -7.17 8.44
CA GLN A 52 8.40 -7.33 7.11
C GLN A 52 8.56 -6.03 6.33
N HIS A 53 8.98 -6.15 5.08
CA HIS A 53 9.09 -5.04 4.17
C HIS A 53 8.13 -5.24 2.99
N ILE A 54 7.57 -4.14 2.49
CA ILE A 54 6.84 -4.10 1.24
C ILE A 54 7.63 -3.29 0.22
N THR A 55 7.81 -3.86 -0.98
CA THR A 55 8.41 -3.17 -2.12
C THR A 55 7.32 -2.87 -3.13
N ILE A 56 7.25 -1.62 -3.59
CA ILE A 56 6.21 -1.07 -4.45
C ILE A 56 6.89 -0.54 -5.70
N THR A 57 6.33 -0.83 -6.88
CA THR A 57 6.81 -0.32 -8.17
C THR A 57 5.71 0.51 -8.82
N ASP A 58 5.98 1.78 -9.12
CA ASP A 58 5.07 2.57 -9.95
C ASP A 58 5.11 2.06 -11.39
N PRO A 59 4.04 1.46 -11.93
CA PRO A 59 4.04 0.93 -13.29
C PRO A 59 4.17 2.02 -14.36
N ASN A 60 3.93 3.30 -14.02
CA ASN A 60 4.00 4.40 -14.97
C ASN A 60 5.39 5.02 -15.06
N THR A 61 6.15 5.00 -13.96
CA THR A 61 7.47 5.67 -13.88
C THR A 61 8.62 4.73 -13.59
N GLU A 62 8.32 3.45 -13.32
CA GLU A 62 9.28 2.41 -12.91
C GLU A 62 10.03 2.72 -11.61
N LYS A 63 9.60 3.74 -10.87
CA LYS A 63 10.16 4.04 -9.54
C LYS A 63 9.85 2.92 -8.58
N ILE A 64 10.85 2.50 -7.82
CA ILE A 64 10.76 1.44 -6.82
C ILE A 64 11.03 2.03 -5.44
N VAL A 65 10.20 1.66 -4.46
CA VAL A 65 10.36 2.03 -3.06
C VAL A 65 10.15 0.80 -2.18
N THR A 66 10.95 0.67 -1.13
CA THR A 66 10.80 -0.38 -0.10
C THR A 66 10.51 0.28 1.24
N ILE A 67 9.49 -0.20 1.94
CA ILE A 67 8.98 0.38 3.19
C ILE A 67 8.85 -0.73 4.24
N PRO A 68 9.32 -0.52 5.49
CA PRO A 68 9.02 -1.43 6.59
C PRO A 68 7.54 -1.35 6.98
N THR A 69 6.91 -2.51 7.24
CA THR A 69 5.49 -2.63 7.63
C THR A 69 5.32 -2.93 9.10
#